data_AF-A0A7X8XFQ7-F1
#
_entry.id   AF-A0A7X8XFQ7-F1
#
_cell.length_a   1.000
_cell.length_b   1.000
_cell.length_c   1.000
_cell.angle_alpha   90.00
_cell.angle_beta   90.00
_cell.angle_gamma   90.00
#
_symmetry.space_group_name_H-M   'P 1'
#
loop_
_entity.id
_entity.type
_entity.pdbx_description
1 polymer ?
#
loop_
_entity_poly.entity_id
_entity_poly.type
_entity_poly.pdbx_seq_one_letter_code
_entity_poly.pdbx_strand_id
1 'polypeptide(L)' 'VQALYHRSKIKELPVQERKLYDSALRLLIDETAISLNKDKKEIEMIVFSRLEK' A
#
# COMPACT_ATOMS: atom_id res chain seq x y z
N VAL A 1 0.34 -4.70 5.30
CA VAL A 1 0.92 -3.65 4.43
C VAL A 1 2.18 -3.05 5.06
N GLN A 2 2.12 -2.45 6.26
CA GLN A 2 3.31 -1.95 6.99
C GLN A 2 4.42 -3.01 7.18
N ALA A 3 4.07 -4.24 7.56
CA ALA A 3 5.04 -5.31 7.78
C ALA A 3 5.81 -5.72 6.50
N LEU A 4 5.18 -5.66 5.33
CA LEU A 4 5.82 -5.92 4.03
C LEU A 4 6.66 -4.74 3.57
N TYR A 5 6.21 -3.50 3.82
CA TYR A 5 6.97 -2.28 3.54
C TYR A 5 8.30 -2.23 4.33
N HIS A 6 8.25 -2.52 5.64
CA HIS A 6 9.46 -2.61 6.47
C HIS A 6 10.37 -3.78 6.06
N ARG A 7 9.81 -4.93 5.68
CA ARG A 7 10.61 -6.07 5.20
C ARG A 7 11.27 -5.80 3.84
N SER A 8 10.61 -5.08 2.93
CA SER A 8 11.18 -4.66 1.64
C SER A 8 12.43 -3.79 1.80
N LYS A 9 12.50 -2.99 2.88
CA LYS A 9 13.67 -2.16 3.20
C LYS A 9 14.83 -2.96 3.82
N ILE A 10 14.55 -4.15 4.36
CA ILE A 10 15.52 -5.01 5.06
C ILE A 10 16.11 -6.06 4.12
N LYS A 11 15.31 -6.62 3.20
CA LYS A 11 15.74 -7.55 2.12
C LYS A 11 14.79 -7.43 0.92
N GLU A 12 15.32 -7.61 -0.30
CA GLU A 12 14.49 -7.66 -1.50
C GLU A 12 13.38 -8.71 -1.34
N LEU A 13 12.13 -8.26 -1.38
CA LEU A 13 10.98 -9.15 -1.27
C LEU A 13 10.97 -10.14 -2.45
N PRO A 14 10.84 -11.45 -2.21
CA PRO A 14 10.59 -12.42 -3.26
C PRO A 14 9.33 -12.05 -4.07
N VAL A 15 9.30 -12.43 -5.35
CA VAL A 15 8.24 -12.05 -6.32
C VAL A 15 6.82 -12.26 -5.78
N GLN A 16 6.59 -13.31 -4.99
CA GLN A 16 5.28 -13.59 -4.38
C GLN A 16 4.91 -12.55 -3.32
N GLU A 17 5.83 -12.17 -2.43
CA GLU A 17 5.56 -11.16 -1.40
C GLU A 17 5.38 -9.75 -2.02
N ARG A 18 6.10 -9.44 -3.11
CA ARG A 18 5.88 -8.20 -3.87
C ARG A 18 4.48 -8.17 -4.50
N LYS A 19 4.06 -9.24 -5.16
CA LYS A 19 2.70 -9.36 -5.73
C LYS A 19 1.61 -9.25 -4.65
N LEU A 20 1.85 -9.84 -3.48
CA LEU A 20 0.93 -9.75 -2.36
C LEU A 20 0.85 -8.32 -1.81
N TYR A 21 1.99 -7.63 -1.71
CA TYR A 21 2.05 -6.22 -1.33
C TYR A 21 1.28 -5.33 -2.31
N ASP A 22 1.54 -5.45 -3.61
CA ASP A 22 0.85 -4.70 -4.66
C ASP A 22 -0.67 -4.93 -4.62
N SER A 23 -1.08 -6.19 -4.47
CA SER A 23 -2.50 -6.56 -4.40
C SER A 23 -3.17 -5.98 -3.17
N ALA A 24 -2.53 -6.07 -2.00
CA ALA A 24 -3.06 -5.51 -0.76
C ALA A 24 -3.09 -3.97 -0.78
N LEU A 25 -2.06 -3.33 -1.36
CA LEU A 25 -2.00 -1.88 -1.51
C LEU A 25 -3.13 -1.37 -2.42
N ARG A 26 -3.34 -2.05 -3.55
CA ARG A 26 -4.41 -1.71 -4.49
C ARG A 26 -5.79 -1.85 -3.86
N LEU A 27 -6.06 -2.94 -3.13
CA LEU A 27 -7.33 -3.13 -2.42
C LEU A 27 -7.55 -2.03 -1.37
N LEU A 28 -6.51 -1.70 -0.60
CA LEU A 28 -6.58 -0.63 0.40
C LEU A 28 -6.93 0.71 -0.24
N ILE A 29 -6.27 1.10 -1.34
CA ILE A 29 -6.56 2.35 -2.04
C ILE A 29 -7.99 2.36 -2.57
N ASP A 30 -8.43 1.25 -3.19
CA ASP A 30 -9.74 1.17 -3.81
C ASP A 30 -10.89 1.25 -2.78
N GLU A 31 -10.82 0.46 -1.70
CA GLU A 31 -11.82 0.51 -0.63
C GLU A 31 -11.84 1.87 0.08
N THR A 32 -10.68 2.46 0.29
CA THR A 32 -10.57 3.76 0.96
C THR A 32 -11.06 4.90 0.06
N ALA A 33 -10.81 4.83 -1.25
CA ALA A 33 -11.34 5.77 -2.24
C ALA A 33 -12.87 5.69 -2.32
N ILE A 34 -13.44 4.48 -2.32
CA ILE A 34 -14.88 4.26 -2.29
C ILE A 34 -15.48 4.79 -0.97
N SER A 35 -14.86 4.46 0.16
CA SER A 35 -15.36 4.83 1.49
C SER A 35 -15.32 6.34 1.75
N LEU A 36 -14.29 7.03 1.23
CA LEU A 36 -14.11 8.47 1.43
C LEU A 36 -14.62 9.30 0.25
N ASN A 37 -15.09 8.67 -0.82
CA ASN A 37 -15.53 9.30 -2.07
C ASN A 37 -14.49 10.31 -2.59
N LYS A 38 -13.21 9.92 -2.50
CA LYS A 38 -12.03 10.73 -2.85
C LYS A 38 -11.32 10.13 -4.04
N ASP A 39 -10.58 10.97 -4.76
CA ASP A 39 -9.78 10.50 -5.88
C ASP A 39 -8.70 9.52 -5.41
N LYS A 40 -8.46 8.48 -6.22
CA LYS A 40 -7.49 7.43 -5.91
C LYS A 40 -6.08 7.99 -5.69
N LYS A 41 -5.71 9.05 -6.42
CA LYS A 41 -4.40 9.72 -6.26
C LYS A 41 -4.24 10.39 -4.90
N GLU A 42 -5.32 10.96 -4.37
CA GLU A 42 -5.31 11.63 -3.07
C GLU A 42 -5.18 10.59 -1.94
N ILE A 43 -5.88 9.46 -2.08
CA ILE A 43 -5.78 8.33 -1.16
C ILE A 43 -4.39 7.67 -1.22
N GLU A 44 -3.81 7.50 -2.42
CA GLU A 44 -2.44 7.01 -2.58
C GLU A 44 -1.47 7.85 -1.76
N MET A 45 -1.51 9.18 -1.91
CA MET A 45 -0.63 10.10 -1.19
C MET A 45 -0.79 9.99 0.33
N ILE A 46 -2.02 9.82 0.83
CA ILE A 46 -2.31 9.62 2.26
C ILE A 46 -1.78 8.26 2.75
N VAL A 47 -1.97 7.20 1.97
CA VAL A 47 -1.51 5.84 2.29
C VAL A 47 0.02 5.79 2.33
N PHE A 48 0.70 6.37 1.34
CA PHE A 48 2.17 6.47 1.33
C PHE A 48 2.68 7.29 2.52
N SER A 49 2.08 8.44 2.82
CA SER A 49 2.44 9.27 3.97
C SER A 49 2.28 8.55 5.32
N ARG A 50 1.37 7.56 5.40
CA ARG A 50 1.14 6.73 6.60
C ARG A 50 2.03 5.48 6.65
N LEU A 51 2.56 5.03 5.51
CA LEU A 51 3.48 3.90 5.42
C LEU A 51 4.94 4.32 5.66
N GLU A 52 5.29 5.57 5.39
CA GLU A 52 6.62 6.12 5.66
C GLU A 52 6.86 6.52 7.13
N LYS A 53 5.79 6.61 7.94
CA LYS A 53 5.83 7.03 9.35
C LYS A 53 5.83 5.83 10.29
#